data_AF-A0A5M9QRG4-F1
#
_entry.id   AF-A0A5M9QRG4-F1
#
_cell.length_a   1.000
_cell.length_b   1.000
_cell.length_c   1.000
_cell.angle_alpha   90.00
_cell.angle_beta   90.00
_cell.angle_gamma   90.00
#
_symmetry.space_group_name_H-M   'P 1'
#
loop_
_entity.id
_entity.type
_entity.pdbx_description
1 polymer ?
#
loop_
_entity_poly.entity_id
_entity_poly.type
_entity_poly.pdbx_seq_one_letter_code
_entity_poly.pdbx_strand_id
1 'polypeptide(L)' 'MSNLSETFLEILQDNEWHCAICDLHASSQHAAIIRDLVKEGHEFDNESANAIRKYKYGVRMYCKKCQKETTHRKLK' A
#
# COMPACT_ATOMS: atom_id res chain seq x y z
N MET A 1 1.23 -21.22 8.22
CA MET A 1 1.68 -19.85 8.55
C MET A 1 1.20 -18.98 7.42
N SER A 2 0.18 -18.14 7.65
CA SER A 2 -0.28 -17.18 6.65
C SER A 2 0.85 -16.22 6.34
N ASN A 3 1.32 -16.20 5.10
CA ASN A 3 2.39 -15.32 4.67
C ASN A 3 1.82 -13.90 4.62
N LEU A 4 2.33 -12.99 5.46
CA LEU A 4 1.82 -11.61 5.53
C LEU A 4 1.87 -10.89 4.17
N SER A 5 2.80 -11.30 3.28
CA SER A 5 2.87 -10.81 1.90
C SER A 5 1.70 -11.28 1.02
N GLU A 6 1.23 -12.52 1.16
CA GLU A 6 0.10 -13.06 0.41
C GLU A 6 -1.19 -12.31 0.76
N THR A 7 -1.48 -12.12 2.05
CA THR A 7 -2.65 -11.32 2.47
C THR A 7 -2.55 -9.86 1.99
N PHE A 8 -1.33 -9.30 1.93
CA PHE A 8 -1.11 -7.96 1.40
C PHE A 8 -1.43 -7.87 -0.09
N LEU A 9 -1.00 -8.86 -0.87
CA LEU A 9 -1.28 -8.95 -2.29
C LEU A 9 -2.76 -9.16 -2.57
N GLU A 10 -3.42 -10.07 -1.84
CA GLU A 10 -4.86 -10.33 -1.97
C GLU A 10 -5.69 -9.05 -1.83
N ILE A 11 -5.32 -8.18 -0.89
CA ILE A 11 -5.99 -6.89 -0.70
C ILE A 11 -5.77 -5.97 -1.91
N LEU A 12 -4.54 -5.92 -2.45
CA LEU A 12 -4.17 -4.99 -3.52
C LEU A 12 -4.54 -5.48 -4.94
N GLN A 13 -5.02 -6.72 -5.08
CA GLN A 13 -5.40 -7.32 -6.36
C GLN A 13 -6.61 -6.66 -7.02
N ASP A 14 -7.41 -5.88 -6.27
CA ASP A 14 -8.49 -5.09 -6.83
C ASP A 14 -8.00 -3.85 -7.62
N ASN A 15 -6.68 -3.60 -7.62
CA ASN A 15 -6.02 -2.47 -8.25
C ASN A 15 -6.56 -1.11 -7.75
N GLU A 16 -7.05 -1.04 -6.52
CA GLU A 16 -7.49 0.19 -5.88
C GLU A 16 -6.45 0.71 -4.87
N TRP A 17 -6.70 1.91 -4.35
CA TRP A 17 -5.84 2.52 -3.35
C TRP A 17 -6.22 2.09 -1.94
N HIS A 18 -5.37 1.28 -1.32
CA HIS A 18 -5.57 0.79 0.05
C HIS A 18 -4.80 1.60 1.06
N CYS A 19 -5.48 1.96 2.14
CA CYS A 19 -4.88 2.69 3.24
C CYS A 19 -3.94 1.76 4.01
N ALA A 20 -2.70 2.24 4.22
CA ALA A 20 -1.71 1.53 5.01
C ALA A 20 -2.24 1.16 6.40
N ILE A 21 -3.04 2.02 7.03
CA ILE A 21 -3.54 1.78 8.39
C ILE A 21 -4.83 0.93 8.39
N CYS A 22 -5.78 1.23 7.51
CA CYS A 22 -7.12 0.63 7.58
C CYS A 22 -7.16 -0.77 6.99
N ASP A 23 -6.57 -0.93 5.81
CA ASP A 23 -6.73 -2.15 5.01
C ASP A 23 -5.48 -3.03 5.17
N LEU A 24 -4.32 -2.40 5.18
CA LEU A 24 -3.03 -3.08 5.20
C LEU A 24 -2.46 -3.26 6.62
N HIS A 25 -3.21 -2.82 7.64
CA HIS A 25 -2.88 -2.92 9.07
C HIS A 25 -1.40 -2.66 9.36
N ALA A 26 -0.88 -1.54 8.84
CA ALA A 26 0.54 -1.22 8.78
C ALA A 26 1.23 -1.46 10.13
N SER A 27 1.87 -2.62 10.23
CA SER A 27 2.84 -2.91 11.27
C SER A 27 4.16 -2.22 10.91
N SER A 28 5.11 -2.22 11.85
CA SER A 28 6.49 -1.78 11.60
C SER A 28 7.17 -2.51 10.42
N GLN A 29 6.61 -3.63 9.95
CA GLN A 29 7.16 -4.46 8.88
C GLN A 29 6.58 -4.16 7.48
N HIS A 30 5.58 -3.28 7.34
CA HIS A 30 4.96 -2.96 6.05
C HIS A 30 6.00 -2.57 4.97
N ALA A 31 7.03 -1.78 5.32
CA ALA A 31 8.07 -1.41 4.35
C ALA A 31 8.98 -2.58 3.94
N ALA A 32 9.10 -3.63 4.75
CA ALA A 32 9.80 -4.86 4.37
C ALA A 32 8.96 -5.66 3.37
N ILE A 33 7.68 -5.88 3.67
CA ILE A 33 6.73 -6.59 2.79
C ILE A 33 6.72 -5.99 1.38
N ILE A 34 6.55 -4.66 1.27
CA ILE A 34 6.58 -3.98 -0.04
C ILE A 34 7.89 -4.21 -0.78
N ARG A 35 9.04 -4.21 -0.08
CA ARG A 35 10.34 -4.44 -0.73
C ARG A 35 10.48 -5.87 -1.23
N ASP A 36 9.93 -6.85 -0.53
CA ASP A 36 9.99 -8.24 -0.95
C ASP A 36 9.05 -8.49 -2.14
N LEU A 37 7.84 -7.93 -2.11
CA LEU A 37 6.93 -7.96 -3.26
C LEU A 37 7.53 -7.33 -4.52
N VAL A 38 8.28 -6.23 -4.38
CA VAL A 38 9.01 -5.62 -5.50
C VAL A 38 10.12 -6.54 -6.03
N LYS A 39 10.83 -7.27 -5.16
CA LYS A 39 11.83 -8.27 -5.60
C LYS A 39 11.18 -9.46 -6.31
N GLU A 40 9.96 -9.81 -5.93
CA GLU A 40 9.15 -10.84 -6.57
C GLU A 40 8.59 -10.39 -7.93
N GLY A 41 8.70 -9.10 -8.27
CA GLY A 41 8.33 -8.53 -9.57
C GLY A 41 7.04 -7.70 -9.56
N HIS A 42 6.45 -7.45 -8.39
CA HIS A 42 5.25 -6.61 -8.29
C HIS A 42 5.60 -5.12 -8.39
N GLU A 43 4.88 -4.42 -9.27
CA GLU A 43 4.97 -2.96 -9.41
C GLU A 43 3.87 -2.27 -8.60
N PHE A 44 4.22 -1.13 -8.00
CA PHE A 44 3.29 -0.31 -7.22
C PHE A 44 3.12 1.05 -7.89
N ASP A 45 1.88 1.51 -7.91
CA ASP A 45 1.55 2.84 -8.38
C ASP A 45 2.05 3.91 -7.38
N ASN A 46 2.53 5.02 -7.91
CA ASN A 46 2.98 6.19 -7.16
C ASN A 46 2.39 7.51 -7.67
N GLU A 47 1.42 7.43 -8.57
CA GLU A 47 0.77 8.58 -9.17
C GLU A 47 -0.72 8.58 -8.83
N SER A 48 -1.14 9.55 -8.04
CA SER A 48 -2.57 9.81 -7.79
C SER A 48 -2.83 11.30 -7.87
N ALA A 49 -3.93 11.68 -8.52
CA ALA A 49 -4.35 13.07 -8.60
C ALA A 49 -4.60 13.70 -7.21
N ASN A 50 -4.95 12.87 -6.23
CA ASN A 50 -5.21 13.28 -4.85
C ASN A 50 -4.00 13.10 -3.92
N ALA A 51 -2.81 12.84 -4.47
CA ALA A 51 -1.60 12.64 -3.69
C ALA A 51 -1.11 13.95 -3.06
N ILE A 52 -1.07 14.00 -1.74
CA ILE A 52 -0.40 15.06 -0.96
C ILE A 52 1.12 14.94 -1.13
N ARG A 53 1.62 13.70 -1.18
CA ARG A 53 3.03 13.39 -1.40
C ARG A 53 3.20 12.08 -2.16
N LYS A 54 4.09 12.04 -3.14
CA LYS A 54 4.44 10.78 -3.84
C LYS A 54 5.60 10.07 -3.12
N TYR A 55 5.56 8.75 -3.09
CA TYR A 55 6.64 7.87 -2.61
C TYR A 55 6.97 6.85 -3.69
N LYS A 56 8.14 6.19 -3.61
CA LYS A 56 8.57 5.22 -4.62
C LYS A 56 7.54 4.12 -4.92
N TYR A 57 6.83 3.64 -3.90
CA TYR A 57 5.90 2.50 -3.99
C TYR A 57 4.47 2.85 -3.53
N GLY A 58 4.05 4.11 -3.61
CA GLY A 58 2.74 4.54 -3.12
C GLY A 58 2.62 6.05 -2.97
N VAL A 59 1.50 6.51 -2.42
CA VAL A 59 1.24 7.95 -2.24
C VAL A 59 0.74 8.25 -0.83
N ARG A 60 1.04 9.42 -0.30
CA ARG A 60 0.35 9.96 0.87
C ARG A 60 -0.91 10.67 0.42
N MET A 61 -2.05 10.29 0.97
CA MET A 61 -3.31 10.99 0.74
C MET A 61 -4.24 10.83 1.94
N TYR A 62 -5.29 11.64 1.98
CA TYR A 62 -6.28 11.58 3.04
C TYR A 62 -7.13 10.30 2.92
N CYS A 63 -7.15 9.50 3.98
CA CYS A 63 -8.01 8.32 4.07
C CYS A 63 -9.37 8.72 4.66
N LYS A 64 -10.46 8.46 3.92
CA LYS A 64 -11.83 8.71 4.41
C LYS A 64 -12.25 7.77 5.55
N LYS A 65 -11.65 6.58 5.67
CA LYS A 65 -11.97 5.59 6.70
C LYS A 65 -11.40 5.98 8.08
N CYS A 66 -10.09 6.23 8.16
CA CYS A 66 -9.45 6.63 9.42
C CYS A 66 -9.34 8.14 9.62
N GLN A 67 -9.83 8.94 8.66
CA GLN A 67 -9.81 10.41 8.68
C GLN A 67 -8.42 11.02 8.88
N LYS A 68 -7.38 10.34 8.41
CA LYS A 68 -5.97 10.74 8.56
C LYS A 68 -5.24 10.73 7.23
N GLU A 69 -4.19 11.54 7.14
CA GLU A 69 -3.27 11.53 6.00
C GLU A 69 -2.25 10.41 6.15
N THR A 70 -2.45 9.34 5.40
CA THR A 70 -1.66 8.12 5.49
C THR A 70 -1.11 7.73 4.13
N THR A 71 -0.12 6.86 4.15
CA THR A 71 0.32 6.20 2.93
C THR A 71 -0.78 5.28 2.43
N HIS A 72 -1.02 5.31 1.12
CA HIS A 72 -1.86 4.38 0.40
C HIS A 72 -1.00 3.66 -0.64
N ARG A 73 -1.36 2.41 -0.92
CA ARG A 73 -0.67 1.52 -1.85
C ARG A 73 -1.68 1.01 -2.87
N LYS A 74 -1.22 0.80 -4.09
CA LYS A 74 -1.97 0.26 -5.21
C LYS A 74 -0.99 -0.51 -6.09
N LEU A 75 -1.38 -1.68 -6.59
CA LEU A 75 -0.63 -2.38 -7.62
C LEU A 75 -0.82 -1.69 -8.98
N LYS A 76 0.22 -1.74 -9.80
CA LYS A 76 0.22 -1.16 -11.15
C LYS A 76 -0.15 -2.19 -12.21
#